data_AF-A0A2E5BVF8-F1
#
_entry.id   AF-A0A2E5BVF8-F1
#
_cell.length_a   1.000
_cell.length_b   1.000
_cell.length_c   1.000
_cell.angle_alpha   90.00
_cell.angle_beta   90.00
_cell.angle_gamma   90.00
#
_symmetry.space_group_name_H-M   'P 1'
#
loop_
_entity.id
_entity.type
_entity.pdbx_description
1 polymer ?
#
loop_
_entity_poly.entity_id
_entity_poly.type
_entity_poly.pdbx_seq_one_letter_code
_entity_poly.pdbx_strand_id
1 'polypeptide(L)' 'MPTPKPAGKIPDFTPEQDLDAYRMMLTIRRFEEKAGQMYGMGLIGGFCHLYIGQEAVVVGVQTSV' A
#
# COMPACT_ATOMS: atom_id res chain seq x y z
N MET A 1 29.78 12.20 10.32
CA MET A 1 28.48 11.73 9.80
C MET A 1 27.50 11.69 10.95
N PRO A 2 26.24 12.15 10.79
CA PRO A 2 25.22 11.97 11.81
C PRO A 2 24.95 10.48 12.00
N THR A 3 24.88 10.02 13.25
CA THR A 3 24.50 8.64 13.57
C THR A 3 22.99 8.44 13.37
N PRO A 4 22.54 7.25 12.95
CA PRO A 4 21.11 6.97 12.84
C PRO A 4 20.46 7.08 14.22
N LYS A 5 19.42 7.91 14.33
CA LYS A 5 18.58 7.97 15.53
C LYS A 5 17.98 6.57 15.75
N PRO A 6 17.99 6.02 16.98
CA PRO A 6 17.40 4.72 17.25
C PRO A 6 15.93 4.76 16.81
N ALA A 7 15.54 3.81 15.96
CA ALA A 7 14.16 3.65 15.56
C ALA A 7 13.33 3.39 16.82
N GLY A 8 12.25 4.14 16.99
CA GLY A 8 11.29 3.92 18.07
C GLY A 8 10.72 2.50 18.01
N LYS A 9 10.19 2.03 19.13
CA LYS A 9 9.57 0.70 19.23
C LYS A 9 8.46 0.58 18.18
N ILE A 10 8.55 -0.42 17.30
CA ILE A 10 7.49 -0.71 16.33
C ILE A 10 6.29 -1.26 17.12
N PRO A 11 5.07 -0.72 16.97
CA PRO A 11 3.89 -1.29 17.60
C PRO A 11 3.67 -2.72 17.10
N ASP A 12 3.49 -3.66 18.02
CA ASP A 12 3.09 -5.02 17.67
C ASP A 12 1.61 -5.01 17.25
N PHE A 13 1.30 -5.55 16.07
CA PHE A 13 -0.06 -5.66 15.58
C PHE A 13 -0.77 -6.83 16.26
N THR A 14 -2.08 -6.71 16.50
CA THR A 14 -2.89 -7.89 16.82
C THR A 14 -3.10 -8.74 15.56
N PRO A 15 -3.39 -10.04 15.68
CA PRO A 15 -3.68 -10.90 14.53
C PRO A 15 -4.79 -10.36 13.62
N GLU A 16 -5.79 -9.69 14.19
CA GLU A 16 -6.87 -9.04 13.44
C GLU A 16 -6.36 -7.83 12.64
N GLN A 17 -5.50 -7.00 13.25
CA GLN A 17 -4.89 -5.85 12.58
C GLN A 17 -3.97 -6.29 11.44
N ASP A 18 -3.22 -7.39 11.61
CA ASP A 18 -2.41 -7.98 10.55
C ASP A 18 -3.26 -8.44 9.36
N LEU A 19 -4.35 -9.14 9.64
CA LEU A 19 -5.27 -9.61 8.61
C LEU A 19 -5.93 -8.45 7.86
N ASP A 20 -6.31 -7.40 8.56
CA ASP A 20 -6.94 -6.22 7.96
C ASP A 20 -5.94 -5.40 7.14
N ALA A 21 -4.72 -5.21 7.62
CA ALA A 21 -3.64 -4.59 6.86
C ALA A 21 -3.33 -5.39 5.58
N TYR A 22 -3.25 -6.72 5.67
CA TYR A 22 -3.05 -7.59 4.52
C TYR A 22 -4.19 -7.48 3.51
N ARG A 23 -5.44 -7.53 3.96
CA ARG A 23 -6.63 -7.37 3.09
C ARG A 23 -6.64 -6.02 2.38
N MET A 24 -6.27 -4.96 3.09
CA MET A 24 -6.18 -3.61 2.52
C MET A 24 -5.12 -3.55 1.42
N MET A 25 -3.90 -4.05 1.69
CA MET A 25 -2.83 -4.09 0.69
C MET A 25 -3.23 -4.93 -0.53
N LEU A 26 -3.85 -6.09 -0.32
CA LEU A 26 -4.31 -6.95 -1.41
C LEU A 26 -5.39 -6.27 -2.26
N THR A 27 -6.31 -5.55 -1.62
CA THR A 27 -7.35 -4.77 -2.31
C THR A 27 -6.73 -3.72 -3.23
N ILE A 28 -5.77 -2.94 -2.70
CA ILE A 28 -5.06 -1.93 -3.49
C ILE A 28 -4.34 -2.59 -4.67
N ARG A 29 -3.58 -3.68 -4.44
CA ARG A 29 -2.90 -4.41 -5.51
C ARG A 29 -3.84 -4.84 -6.63
N ARG A 30 -4.98 -5.45 -6.28
CA ARG A 30 -5.95 -5.95 -7.28
C ARG A 30 -6.64 -4.82 -8.04
N PHE A 31 -6.94 -3.72 -7.35
CA PHE A 31 -7.48 -2.53 -8.00
C PHE A 31 -6.50 -1.98 -9.02
N GLU A 32 -5.24 -1.80 -8.63
CA GLU A 32 -4.17 -1.27 -9.48
C GLU A 32 -3.86 -2.17 -10.68
N GLU A 33 -3.80 -3.50 -10.48
CA GLU A 33 -3.66 -4.47 -11.57
C GLU A 33 -4.79 -4.36 -12.58
N LYS A 34 -6.04 -4.22 -12.09
CA LYS A 34 -7.21 -4.08 -12.96
C LYS A 34 -7.22 -2.74 -13.68
N ALA A 35 -6.84 -1.65 -13.01
CA ALA A 35 -6.68 -0.33 -13.61
C ALA A 35 -5.63 -0.37 -14.73
N GLY A 36 -4.47 -0.98 -14.48
CA GLY A 36 -3.42 -1.21 -15.49
C GLY A 36 -3.92 -2.02 -16.69
N GLN A 37 -4.70 -3.08 -16.45
CA GLN A 37 -5.31 -3.86 -17.52
C GLN A 37 -6.27 -3.01 -18.37
N MET A 38 -7.18 -2.27 -17.73
CA MET A 38 -8.17 -1.43 -18.43
C MET A 38 -7.51 -0.28 -19.19
N TYR A 39 -6.43 0.29 -18.65
CA TYR A 39 -5.60 1.27 -19.33
C TYR A 39 -4.92 0.66 -20.57
N GLY A 40 -4.34 -0.54 -20.46
CA GLY A 40 -3.77 -1.26 -21.61
C GLY A 40 -4.80 -1.61 -22.70
N MET A 41 -6.07 -1.74 -22.33
CA MET A 41 -7.20 -1.94 -23.27
C MET A 41 -7.73 -0.62 -23.85
N GLY A 42 -7.21 0.54 -23.44
CA GLY A 42 -7.68 1.86 -23.89
C GLY A 42 -9.02 2.30 -23.29
N LEU A 43 -9.49 1.63 -22.22
CA LEU A 43 -10.74 1.98 -21.53
C LEU A 43 -10.57 3.13 -20.52
N ILE A 44 -9.32 3.46 -20.18
CA ILE A 44 -8.96 4.60 -19.33
C ILE A 44 -8.13 5.56 -20.19
N GLY A 45 -8.62 6.79 -20.36
CA GLY A 45 -7.93 7.85 -21.11
C GLY A 45 -6.97 8.68 -20.25
N GLY A 46 -6.03 9.36 -20.89
CA GLY A 46 -5.06 10.21 -20.21
C GLY A 46 -3.87 9.43 -19.63
N PHE A 47 -3.49 9.74 -18.39
CA PHE A 47 -2.37 9.09 -17.70
C PHE A 47 -2.88 8.18 -16.57
N CYS A 48 -2.29 6.99 -16.44
CA CYS A 48 -2.58 6.06 -15.36
C CYS A 48 -1.29 5.78 -14.56
N HIS A 49 -1.22 6.35 -13.35
CA HIS A 49 -0.11 6.13 -12.43
C HIS A 49 -0.48 4.99 -11.49
N LEU A 50 0.33 3.93 -11.49
CA LEU A 50 0.05 2.75 -10.68
C LEU A 50 0.83 2.81 -9.37
N TYR A 51 0.16 2.44 -8.27
CA TYR A 51 0.72 2.40 -6.92
C TYR A 51 1.25 1.00 -6.52
N ILE A 52 1.39 0.10 -7.50
CA ILE A 52 1.86 -1.27 -7.30
C ILE A 52 3.24 -1.27 -6.64
N GLY A 53 3.35 -1.96 -5.49
CA GLY A 53 4.58 -2.10 -4.72
C GLY A 53 4.75 -1.03 -3.63
N GLN A 54 3.82 -0.08 -3.51
CA GLN A 54 3.84 0.96 -2.48
C GLN A 54 2.69 0.81 -1.47
N GLU A 55 1.95 -0.30 -1.49
CA GLU A 55 0.73 -0.49 -0.69
C GLU A 55 0.98 -0.36 0.81
N ALA A 56 2.14 -0.84 1.28
CA ALA A 56 2.52 -0.75 2.69
C ALA A 56 2.63 0.70 3.20
N VAL A 57 2.91 1.67 2.32
CA VAL A 57 3.03 3.09 2.70
C VAL A 57 1.67 3.63 3.13
N VAL A 58 0.66 3.51 2.28
CA VAL A 58 -0.68 4.05 2.60
C VAL A 58 -1.37 3.24 3.69
N VAL A 59 -1.21 1.90 3.69
CA VAL A 59 -1.77 1.05 4.74
C VAL A 59 -1.13 1.35 6.09
N GLY A 60 0.20 1.47 6.14
CA GLY A 60 0.90 1.85 7.37
C GLY A 60 0.48 3.21 7.90
N VAL A 61 0.27 4.20 7.03
CA VAL A 61 -0.24 5.53 7.44
C VAL A 61 -1.66 5.44 8.00
N GLN A 62 -2.54 4.65 7.39
CA GLN A 62 -3.92 4.46 7.85
C GLN A 62 -3.99 3.72 9.20
N THR A 63 -3.09 2.78 9.46
CA THR A 63 -3.07 2.00 10.71
C THR A 63 -2.25 2.64 11.84
N SER A 64 -1.52 3.73 11.56
CA SER A 64 -0.70 4.46 12.54
C SER A 64 -1.46 5.47 13.40
N VAL A 65 -2.78 5.57 13.23
CA VAL A 65 -3.65 6.53 13.96
C VAL A 65 -4.35 5.84 15.13
#